data_AF-A0AAV6N6R1-F1
#
_entry.id   AF-A0AAV6N6R1-F1
#
_cell.length_a   1.000
_cell.length_b   1.000
_cell.length_c   1.000
_cell.angle_alpha   90.00
_cell.angle_beta   90.00
_cell.angle_gamma   90.00
#
_symmetry.space_group_name_H-M   'P 1'
#
loop_
_entity.id
_entity.type
_entity.pdbx_description
1 polymer ?
#
loop_
_entity_poly.entity_id
_entity_poly.type
_entity_poly.pdbx_seq_one_letter_code
_entity_poly.pdbx_strand_id
1 'polypeptide(L)'
;MLHLRRVECAPRAWFARFGLRLPVMARSAVRFFGRLGCVQRLAGPRFLYSTSPPINRFPKWLLNSRGKEFSLKMNDRINSSNNVINTTNSTTPQDLGLHFLEMARFGLCDTDDDESPTELNTINSSGGFLFVATDKLSIKYTNVNLHGHDVGVIQANKPAPVKRLVYYFEIHVKDAGAKGQIAIGFTTDRFKVRRQPGWEPNSCGYHGDDGLLYRGVSKKEPFGPTYTSGDTVGAGINYASGELFFTKNGVVVGAVEKDIKGPLFPTIAVHSQNEEVQVNFGQKPFAFDIKVLEAQERMKQQATIEKFSLPSNVSYRIVRSYLEHYGYEDTLRAFDMACESTIPPIYITQESGSDDQDNMYALNQRKTLRQLIRKGEIDAALGKLNEWYPHIVQDEKSATSLLLHCQKFIQLVRVGALKEAVKFGRNHLAKFYGLPGFQDLIQDTVALLAYERPQESPVGYLLEDKQREILADAVNAMVLATNPNVKDLQGCLHSYLERLLRQLTACCLVRRSLNGDQGEAFQLQRVFDSSKNVSANA
;
A
#
# COMPACT_ATOMS: atom_id res chain seq x y z
N MET A 1 51.65 19.16 18.00
CA MET A 1 50.68 19.64 16.98
C MET A 1 49.90 18.44 16.46
N LEU A 2 48.60 18.42 16.74
CA LEU A 2 47.70 17.29 16.48
C LEU A 2 47.43 17.10 14.97
N HIS A 3 47.46 15.84 14.53
CA HIS A 3 46.81 15.39 13.29
C HIS A 3 45.67 14.45 13.68
N LEU A 4 44.43 14.95 13.56
CA LEU A 4 43.20 14.20 13.78
C LEU A 4 42.98 13.25 12.59
N ARG A 5 43.12 11.94 12.83
CA ARG A 5 42.59 10.90 11.95
C ARG A 5 41.08 10.79 12.16
N ARG A 6 40.31 10.96 11.09
CA ARG A 6 38.91 10.52 11.01
C ARG A 6 38.86 9.00 11.18
N VAL A 7 38.09 8.53 12.15
CA VAL A 7 37.66 7.14 12.25
C VAL A 7 36.27 7.07 11.65
N GLU A 8 36.17 6.51 10.44
CA GLU A 8 34.91 6.13 9.82
C GLU A 8 34.47 4.77 10.40
N CYS A 9 33.36 4.75 11.15
CA CYS A 9 32.73 3.53 11.62
C CYS A 9 31.59 3.14 10.68
N ALA A 10 31.84 2.18 9.78
CA ALA A 10 30.82 1.53 8.96
C ALA A 10 30.09 0.41 9.75
N PRO A 11 28.74 0.30 9.71
CA PRO A 11 27.98 -0.63 10.54
C PRO A 11 27.78 -2.01 9.86
N ARG A 12 28.86 -2.68 9.44
CA ARG A 12 28.78 -4.03 8.84
C ARG A 12 29.61 -5.13 9.51
N ALA A 13 30.28 -4.84 10.63
CA ALA A 13 31.19 -5.80 11.28
C ALA A 13 30.69 -6.43 12.60
N TRP A 14 29.40 -6.31 12.98
CA TRP A 14 28.93 -6.72 14.33
C TRP A 14 28.16 -8.05 14.42
N PHE A 15 27.74 -8.68 13.31
CA PHE A 15 26.84 -9.86 13.39
C PHE A 15 27.49 -11.25 13.20
N ALA A 16 28.81 -11.37 13.17
CA ALA A 16 29.46 -12.64 12.83
C ALA A 16 30.04 -13.47 14.00
N ARG A 17 29.66 -13.22 15.27
CA ARG A 17 30.30 -13.95 16.39
C ARG A 17 29.43 -14.69 17.41
N PHE A 18 28.09 -14.59 17.38
CA PHE A 18 27.24 -15.37 18.30
C PHE A 18 25.99 -15.87 17.58
N GLY A 19 25.99 -17.15 17.19
CA GLY A 19 24.92 -17.79 16.44
C GLY A 19 23.60 -17.93 17.20
N LEU A 20 22.77 -16.89 17.18
CA LEU A 20 21.38 -16.90 17.67
C LEU A 20 20.43 -16.38 16.56
N ARG A 21 19.35 -17.13 16.28
CA ARG A 21 18.34 -16.82 15.24
C ARG A 21 17.23 -15.93 15.82
N LEU A 22 17.02 -14.74 15.25
CA LEU A 22 15.88 -13.84 15.49
C LEU A 22 14.62 -14.25 14.68
N PRO A 23 13.38 -13.92 15.13
CA PRO A 23 12.14 -14.23 14.44
C PRO A 23 11.88 -13.38 13.18
N VAL A 24 10.98 -13.88 12.33
CA VAL A 24 10.72 -13.47 10.94
C VAL A 24 10.01 -12.11 10.83
N MET A 25 10.80 -11.04 10.73
CA MET A 25 10.50 -9.80 9.99
C MET A 25 11.76 -9.28 9.26
N ALA A 26 12.79 -10.12 9.12
CA ALA A 26 14.09 -9.75 8.54
C ALA A 26 14.73 -10.87 7.72
N ARG A 27 14.03 -11.42 6.72
CA ARG A 27 14.64 -12.29 5.69
C ARG A 27 14.01 -12.08 4.30
N SER A 28 14.66 -11.23 3.50
CA SER A 28 14.63 -11.33 2.03
C SER A 28 16.04 -11.04 1.50
N ALA A 29 16.52 -11.96 0.63
CA ALA A 29 17.83 -12.04 -0.03
C ALA A 29 19.02 -12.43 0.89
N VAL A 30 19.86 -13.45 0.63
CA VAL A 30 20.55 -13.85 -0.61
C VAL A 30 20.96 -15.34 -0.52
N ARG A 31 20.88 -16.09 -1.64
CA ARG A 31 21.78 -17.16 -2.19
C ARG A 31 20.95 -17.93 -3.25
N PHE A 32 21.32 -18.15 -4.51
CA PHE A 32 22.60 -18.08 -5.23
C PHE A 32 22.32 -18.10 -6.75
N PHE A 33 23.06 -17.33 -7.55
CA PHE A 33 23.26 -17.58 -8.98
C PHE A 33 24.48 -18.52 -9.13
N GLY A 34 24.43 -19.49 -10.05
CA GLY A 34 25.65 -20.08 -10.63
C GLY A 34 25.63 -21.55 -11.06
N ARG A 35 25.28 -21.78 -12.36
CA ARG A 35 25.83 -22.74 -13.38
C ARG A 35 25.92 -24.24 -13.02
N LEU A 36 25.53 -25.21 -13.86
CA LEU A 36 25.91 -25.45 -15.27
C LEU A 36 24.98 -26.52 -15.91
N GLY A 37 24.66 -26.30 -17.19
CA GLY A 37 24.47 -27.26 -18.30
C GLY A 37 23.70 -28.58 -18.14
N CYS A 38 22.59 -28.73 -18.88
CA CYS A 38 22.47 -29.79 -19.88
C CYS A 38 21.42 -29.44 -20.95
N VAL A 39 21.79 -29.65 -22.21
CA VAL A 39 20.99 -29.45 -23.42
C VAL A 39 20.23 -30.74 -23.72
N GLN A 40 18.92 -30.66 -23.98
CA GLN A 40 18.27 -31.52 -24.98
C GLN A 40 16.92 -30.96 -25.43
N ARG A 41 16.80 -30.79 -26.75
CA ARG A 41 15.58 -30.46 -27.49
C ARG A 41 14.56 -31.61 -27.37
N LEU A 42 13.26 -31.29 -27.36
CA LEU A 42 12.36 -31.47 -28.52
C LEU A 42 10.87 -31.32 -28.12
N ALA A 43 10.11 -30.74 -29.06
CA ALA A 43 8.67 -30.87 -29.29
C ALA A 43 7.67 -30.15 -28.35
N GLY A 44 7.06 -29.08 -28.86
CA GLY A 44 5.62 -28.85 -28.64
C GLY A 44 4.77 -29.73 -29.58
N PRO A 45 3.45 -29.55 -29.68
CA PRO A 45 2.56 -28.63 -28.95
C PRO A 45 1.38 -29.38 -28.27
N ARG A 46 0.63 -28.69 -27.40
CA ARG A 46 -0.85 -28.77 -27.33
C ARG A 46 -1.41 -27.82 -26.29
N PHE A 47 -2.23 -26.90 -26.77
CA PHE A 47 -3.23 -26.18 -26.00
C PHE A 47 -4.12 -27.19 -25.26
N LEU A 48 -4.17 -27.10 -23.94
CA LEU A 48 -5.30 -27.58 -23.15
C LEU A 48 -5.65 -26.49 -22.14
N TYR A 49 -6.89 -26.02 -22.27
CA TYR A 49 -7.57 -25.19 -21.29
C TYR A 49 -7.42 -25.82 -19.90
N SER A 50 -6.78 -25.10 -18.98
CA SER A 50 -6.76 -25.45 -17.56
C SER A 50 -8.14 -25.16 -16.97
N THR A 51 -9.01 -26.15 -17.03
CA THR A 51 -10.22 -26.24 -16.22
C THR A 51 -9.86 -26.14 -14.74
N SER A 52 -10.65 -25.36 -14.00
CA SER A 52 -10.65 -25.27 -12.53
C SER A 52 -10.54 -26.66 -11.89
N PRO A 53 -9.78 -26.85 -10.80
CA PRO A 53 -9.75 -28.13 -10.11
C PRO A 53 -11.15 -28.45 -9.57
N PRO A 54 -11.56 -29.73 -9.57
CA PRO A 54 -12.90 -30.11 -9.16
C PRO A 54 -13.11 -29.74 -7.69
N ILE A 55 -14.17 -28.98 -7.44
CA ILE A 55 -14.72 -28.74 -6.10
C ILE A 55 -15.14 -30.11 -5.57
N ASN A 56 -14.29 -30.74 -4.76
CA ASN A 56 -14.73 -31.82 -3.91
C ASN A 56 -15.79 -31.24 -2.98
N ARG A 57 -17.03 -31.70 -3.16
CA ARG A 57 -18.22 -31.30 -2.40
C ARG A 57 -17.87 -31.13 -0.92
N PHE A 58 -18.26 -30.00 -0.36
CA PHE A 58 -18.21 -29.73 1.08
C PHE A 58 -18.62 -30.98 1.88
N PRO A 59 -17.88 -31.37 2.93
CA PRO A 59 -18.25 -32.54 3.70
C PRO A 59 -19.63 -32.36 4.34
N LYS A 60 -20.58 -33.25 4.01
CA LYS A 60 -21.97 -33.31 4.52
C LYS A 60 -22.11 -33.43 6.05
N TRP A 61 -21.02 -33.41 6.83
CA TRP A 61 -21.03 -33.68 8.27
C TRP A 61 -21.12 -32.42 9.16
N LEU A 62 -21.30 -31.24 8.57
CA LEU A 62 -21.76 -30.01 9.24
C LEU A 62 -23.27 -30.06 9.58
N LEU A 63 -23.72 -31.19 10.15
CA LEU A 63 -25.09 -31.40 10.62
C LEU A 63 -25.16 -31.07 12.12
N ASN A 64 -26.09 -30.21 12.50
CA ASN A 64 -26.63 -30.15 13.86
C ASN A 64 -27.24 -31.52 14.23
N SER A 65 -27.31 -31.88 15.51
CA SER A 65 -28.00 -33.05 16.07
C SER A 65 -29.48 -33.21 15.64
N ARG A 66 -30.03 -32.26 14.86
CA ARG A 66 -31.40 -32.27 14.32
C ARG A 66 -31.53 -32.40 12.79
N GLY A 67 -30.46 -32.74 12.06
CA GLY A 67 -30.58 -33.26 10.68
C GLY A 67 -31.21 -32.34 9.62
N LYS A 68 -31.06 -31.01 9.69
CA LYS A 68 -31.44 -30.10 8.60
C LYS A 68 -30.23 -29.71 7.74
N GLU A 69 -30.43 -29.74 6.42
CA GLU A 69 -29.44 -29.49 5.38
C GLU A 69 -29.10 -28.00 5.25
N PHE A 70 -27.81 -27.67 5.15
CA PHE A 70 -27.32 -26.29 4.95
C PHE A 70 -27.08 -26.03 3.46
N SER A 71 -27.80 -25.05 2.90
CA SER A 71 -27.55 -24.52 1.55
C SER A 71 -26.61 -23.31 1.63
N LEU A 72 -25.34 -23.49 1.26
CA LEU A 72 -24.38 -22.40 1.07
C LEU A 72 -24.50 -21.86 -0.36
N LYS A 73 -24.91 -20.60 -0.52
CA LYS A 73 -24.72 -19.85 -1.77
C LYS A 73 -23.41 -19.08 -1.67
N MET A 74 -22.54 -19.28 -2.65
CA MET A 74 -21.29 -18.54 -2.84
C MET A 74 -21.53 -17.55 -3.99
N ASN A 75 -21.52 -16.24 -3.69
CA ASN A 75 -21.49 -15.03 -4.57
C ASN A 75 -21.96 -13.84 -3.68
N ASP A 76 -21.42 -12.62 -3.62
CA ASP A 76 -20.51 -11.83 -4.47
C ASP A 76 -19.54 -11.03 -3.55
N ARG A 77 -18.23 -11.10 -3.78
CA ARG A 77 -17.21 -10.47 -2.91
C ARG A 77 -16.81 -9.04 -3.31
N ILE A 78 -17.64 -8.29 -4.03
CA ILE A 78 -17.22 -6.99 -4.63
C ILE A 78 -18.05 -5.76 -4.19
N ASN A 79 -19.22 -5.88 -3.57
CA ASN A 79 -20.08 -4.71 -3.30
C ASN A 79 -20.42 -4.45 -1.82
N SER A 80 -19.44 -4.49 -0.92
CA SER A 80 -19.62 -3.98 0.46
C SER A 80 -18.46 -3.11 0.95
N SER A 81 -17.77 -2.44 0.04
CA SER A 81 -16.78 -1.41 0.36
C SER A 81 -17.51 -0.08 0.53
N ASN A 82 -18.29 0.13 1.60
CA ASN A 82 -18.78 1.48 1.98
C ASN A 82 -19.52 1.60 3.32
N ASN A 83 -19.43 0.62 4.23
CA ASN A 83 -19.91 0.81 5.60
C ASN A 83 -18.74 0.74 6.58
N VAL A 84 -17.99 1.85 6.63
CA VAL A 84 -17.21 2.21 7.82
C VAL A 84 -18.23 2.31 8.96
N ILE A 85 -18.28 1.29 9.82
CA ILE A 85 -19.03 1.39 11.07
C ILE A 85 -18.34 2.49 11.86
N ASN A 86 -18.99 3.64 11.96
CA ASN A 86 -18.67 4.64 12.96
C ASN A 86 -18.71 3.95 14.32
N THR A 87 -17.54 3.61 14.87
CA THR A 87 -17.39 3.15 16.24
C THR A 87 -17.75 4.30 17.16
N THR A 88 -19.03 4.38 17.50
CA THR A 88 -19.55 5.24 18.56
C THR A 88 -19.02 4.77 19.91
N ASN A 89 -18.54 5.72 20.71
CA ASN A 89 -18.09 5.59 22.09
C ASN A 89 -19.02 4.71 22.97
N SER A 90 -18.75 3.40 23.08
CA SER A 90 -19.31 2.56 24.14
C SER A 90 -18.20 1.74 24.80
N THR A 91 -17.69 2.30 25.90
CA THR A 91 -16.69 1.72 26.81
C THR A 91 -17.22 0.47 27.51
N THR A 92 -16.98 -0.70 26.91
CA THR A 92 -16.93 -1.99 27.61
C THR A 92 -15.66 -2.75 27.15
N PRO A 93 -15.05 -3.62 27.98
CA PRO A 93 -13.86 -4.41 27.61
C PRO A 93 -14.07 -5.34 26.38
N GLN A 94 -15.31 -5.46 25.89
CA GLN A 94 -15.70 -6.34 24.80
C GLN A 94 -15.27 -5.86 23.41
N ASP A 95 -14.90 -4.59 23.23
CA ASP A 95 -14.53 -4.04 21.92
C ASP A 95 -13.12 -4.48 21.44
N LEU A 96 -12.18 -4.71 22.36
CA LEU A 96 -10.78 -4.98 22.01
C LEU A 96 -10.59 -6.25 21.17
N GLY A 97 -11.31 -7.33 21.50
CA GLY A 97 -11.21 -8.59 20.75
C GLY A 97 -11.77 -8.49 19.32
N LEU A 98 -12.76 -7.62 19.09
CA LEU A 98 -13.35 -7.41 17.76
C LEU A 98 -12.37 -6.71 16.82
N HIS A 99 -11.52 -5.82 17.34
CA HIS A 99 -10.46 -5.18 16.56
C HIS A 99 -9.55 -6.23 15.90
N PHE A 100 -9.04 -7.19 16.67
CA PHE A 100 -8.15 -8.23 16.16
C PHE A 100 -8.88 -9.28 15.32
N LEU A 101 -10.17 -9.50 15.58
CA LEU A 101 -11.00 -10.34 14.72
C LEU A 101 -11.08 -9.76 13.30
N GLU A 102 -11.25 -8.44 13.18
CA GLU A 102 -11.27 -7.77 11.89
C GLU A 102 -9.91 -7.88 11.18
N MET A 103 -8.81 -7.70 11.91
CA MET A 103 -7.46 -7.92 11.38
C MET A 103 -7.22 -9.35 10.89
N ALA A 104 -7.81 -10.34 11.55
CA ALA A 104 -7.73 -11.75 11.15
C ALA A 104 -8.54 -12.06 9.87
N ARG A 105 -9.55 -11.25 9.54
CA ARG A 105 -10.36 -11.40 8.31
C ARG A 105 -9.68 -10.83 7.08
N PHE A 106 -9.18 -9.61 7.20
CA PHE A 106 -8.55 -8.92 6.08
C PHE A 106 -7.09 -9.34 6.00
N GLY A 107 -6.81 -10.38 5.20
CA GLY A 107 -5.48 -10.58 4.64
C GLY A 107 -5.11 -9.32 3.84
N LEU A 108 -4.44 -8.37 4.49
CA LEU A 108 -4.10 -7.03 3.97
C LEU A 108 -3.67 -7.08 2.49
N CYS A 109 -4.61 -6.79 1.60
CA CYS A 109 -4.40 -6.61 0.17
C CYS A 109 -5.40 -5.56 -0.29
N ASP A 110 -5.01 -4.30 -0.16
CA ASP A 110 -5.59 -3.21 -0.94
C ASP A 110 -4.43 -2.43 -1.54
N THR A 111 -4.09 -2.77 -2.79
CA THR A 111 -3.38 -1.85 -3.68
C THR A 111 -4.43 -1.13 -4.50
N ASP A 112 -5.01 -0.09 -3.91
CA ASP A 112 -5.96 0.83 -4.54
C ASP A 112 -5.21 1.79 -5.48
N ASP A 113 -4.58 1.25 -6.52
CA ASP A 113 -3.87 2.00 -7.55
C ASP A 113 -4.88 2.67 -8.50
N ASP A 114 -4.77 3.99 -8.68
CA ASP A 114 -5.63 4.75 -9.59
C ASP A 114 -5.51 4.24 -11.05
N GLU A 115 -6.64 4.08 -11.73
CA GLU A 115 -6.66 3.83 -13.18
C GLU A 115 -5.89 4.93 -13.92
N SER A 116 -5.01 4.54 -14.84
CA SER A 116 -4.13 5.46 -15.58
C SER A 116 -4.52 5.56 -17.08
N PRO A 117 -4.25 6.70 -17.74
CA PRO A 117 -4.44 6.87 -19.18
C PRO A 117 -3.70 5.81 -19.98
N THR A 118 -4.38 5.21 -20.95
CA THR A 118 -3.84 4.11 -21.77
C THR A 118 -4.14 4.26 -23.25
N GLU A 119 -5.15 5.04 -23.61
CA GLU A 119 -5.57 5.27 -25.00
C GLU A 119 -6.28 6.62 -25.13
N LEU A 120 -6.42 7.10 -26.36
CA LEU A 120 -7.19 8.29 -26.67
C LEU A 120 -8.70 8.00 -26.65
N ASN A 121 -9.48 8.94 -26.12
CA ASN A 121 -10.92 8.81 -26.00
C ASN A 121 -11.60 9.05 -27.35
N THR A 122 -12.04 7.99 -28.00
CA THR A 122 -12.72 8.05 -29.31
C THR A 122 -14.20 8.47 -29.22
N ILE A 123 -14.82 8.40 -28.03
CA ILE A 123 -16.26 8.69 -27.85
C ILE A 123 -16.51 10.21 -27.79
N ASN A 124 -15.63 10.95 -27.11
CA ASN A 124 -15.75 12.41 -26.92
C ASN A 124 -14.80 13.21 -27.83
N SER A 125 -14.39 12.64 -28.96
CA SER A 125 -13.52 13.35 -29.90
C SER A 125 -14.30 14.43 -30.67
N SER A 126 -13.60 15.45 -31.17
CA SER A 126 -14.19 16.58 -31.91
C SER A 126 -14.86 16.24 -33.27
N GLY A 127 -15.04 14.95 -33.57
CA GLY A 127 -16.12 14.45 -34.44
C GLY A 127 -16.11 14.87 -35.91
N GLY A 128 -14.97 15.27 -36.48
CA GLY A 128 -14.92 15.59 -37.92
C GLY A 128 -13.61 16.13 -38.48
N PHE A 129 -12.67 16.58 -37.65
CA PHE A 129 -11.38 17.15 -38.10
C PHE A 129 -10.18 16.23 -37.84
N LEU A 130 -10.40 15.18 -37.04
CA LEU A 130 -9.37 14.29 -36.53
C LEU A 130 -9.69 12.84 -36.89
N PHE A 131 -8.75 12.16 -37.52
CA PHE A 131 -8.76 10.71 -37.61
C PHE A 131 -7.93 10.13 -36.47
N VAL A 132 -8.50 9.19 -35.72
CA VAL A 132 -7.79 8.40 -34.70
C VAL A 132 -7.55 7.02 -35.27
N ALA A 133 -6.30 6.57 -35.31
CA ALA A 133 -5.95 5.26 -35.83
C ALA A 133 -6.47 4.13 -34.91
N THR A 134 -6.47 2.91 -35.42
CA THR A 134 -6.97 1.72 -34.70
C THR A 134 -6.12 1.37 -33.46
N ASP A 135 -4.89 1.88 -33.38
CA ASP A 135 -4.03 1.78 -32.19
C ASP A 135 -4.53 2.67 -31.04
N LYS A 136 -5.47 3.59 -31.30
CA LYS A 136 -5.98 4.62 -30.39
C LYS A 136 -4.89 5.48 -29.73
N LEU A 137 -3.74 5.57 -30.37
CA LEU A 137 -2.57 6.33 -29.92
C LEU A 137 -2.05 7.27 -31.00
N SER A 138 -2.39 7.03 -32.28
CA SER A 138 -2.02 7.91 -33.39
C SER A 138 -3.22 8.73 -33.84
N ILE A 139 -2.99 10.01 -34.11
CA ILE A 139 -4.00 10.92 -34.65
C ILE A 139 -3.47 11.66 -35.87
N LYS A 140 -4.38 11.98 -36.79
CA LYS A 140 -4.09 12.72 -38.02
C LYS A 140 -5.16 13.76 -38.34
N TYR A 141 -4.75 14.97 -38.66
CA TYR A 141 -5.64 15.98 -39.20
C TYR A 141 -5.93 15.70 -40.68
N THR A 142 -7.21 15.49 -41.01
CA THR A 142 -7.63 15.00 -42.35
C THR A 142 -8.39 16.03 -43.17
N ASN A 143 -8.76 17.18 -42.59
CA ASN A 143 -9.56 18.19 -43.29
C ASN A 143 -8.68 19.17 -44.10
N VAL A 144 -9.27 19.71 -45.17
CA VAL A 144 -8.66 20.65 -46.13
C VAL A 144 -9.28 22.05 -46.08
N ASN A 145 -10.46 22.20 -45.48
CA ASN A 145 -11.15 23.49 -45.34
C ASN A 145 -10.82 24.11 -43.98
N LEU A 146 -10.00 25.16 -43.96
CA LEU A 146 -9.46 25.80 -42.75
C LEU A 146 -10.32 27.00 -42.31
N HIS A 147 -11.34 26.80 -41.47
CA HIS A 147 -11.81 27.91 -40.62
C HIS A 147 -10.97 27.91 -39.34
N GLY A 148 -10.71 29.09 -38.75
CA GLY A 148 -9.89 29.23 -37.54
C GLY A 148 -10.43 28.53 -36.28
N HIS A 149 -11.57 27.84 -36.37
CA HIS A 149 -12.20 27.07 -35.31
C HIS A 149 -12.25 25.55 -35.58
N ASP A 150 -11.67 25.09 -36.69
CA ASP A 150 -11.69 23.69 -37.13
C ASP A 150 -10.55 22.89 -36.48
N VAL A 151 -10.50 22.90 -35.14
CA VAL A 151 -9.47 22.24 -34.34
C VAL A 151 -9.84 20.78 -34.08
N GLY A 152 -8.95 19.86 -34.47
CA GLY A 152 -9.00 18.45 -34.09
C GLY A 152 -8.38 18.27 -32.70
N VAL A 153 -9.22 18.19 -31.67
CA VAL A 153 -8.81 17.95 -30.27
C VAL A 153 -9.32 16.61 -29.74
N ILE A 154 -8.49 15.95 -28.93
CA ILE A 154 -8.80 14.68 -28.27
C ILE A 154 -8.15 14.60 -26.88
N GLN A 155 -8.91 14.06 -25.92
CA GLN A 155 -8.45 13.75 -24.57
C GLN A 155 -8.08 12.27 -24.45
N ALA A 156 -7.28 11.90 -23.46
CA ALA A 156 -7.13 10.51 -23.06
C ALA A 156 -8.43 9.92 -22.48
N ASN A 157 -8.52 8.60 -22.42
CA ASN A 157 -9.68 7.85 -21.89
C ASN A 157 -9.89 8.02 -20.38
N LYS A 158 -8.85 8.41 -19.64
CA LYS A 158 -8.85 8.58 -18.19
C LYS A 158 -8.11 9.87 -17.81
N PRO A 159 -8.39 10.46 -16.62
CA PRO A 159 -7.60 11.57 -16.12
C PRO A 159 -6.21 11.10 -15.70
N ALA A 160 -5.29 12.05 -15.58
CA ALA A 160 -3.99 11.85 -14.98
C ALA A 160 -4.16 11.38 -13.52
N PRO A 161 -3.57 10.23 -13.15
CA PRO A 161 -3.64 9.64 -11.82
C PRO A 161 -2.98 10.55 -10.77
N VAL A 162 -3.62 10.67 -9.62
CA VAL A 162 -3.28 11.69 -8.61
C VAL A 162 -2.53 11.14 -7.41
N LYS A 163 -2.59 9.82 -7.15
CA LYS A 163 -1.85 9.13 -6.06
C LYS A 163 -0.35 8.88 -6.39
N ARG A 164 0.35 9.84 -7.00
CA ARG A 164 1.77 9.70 -7.38
C ARG A 164 2.56 11.00 -7.22
N LEU A 165 3.89 10.89 -7.26
CA LEU A 165 4.78 12.04 -7.16
C LEU A 165 4.75 12.89 -8.43
N VAL A 166 4.83 12.23 -9.60
CA VAL A 166 4.84 12.86 -10.91
C VAL A 166 3.99 12.05 -11.90
N TYR A 167 3.21 12.70 -12.74
CA TYR A 167 2.58 12.11 -13.94
C TYR A 167 3.20 12.70 -15.20
N TYR A 168 3.35 11.92 -16.27
CA TYR A 168 3.99 12.35 -17.51
C TYR A 168 3.54 11.53 -18.71
N PHE A 169 3.42 12.18 -19.87
CA PHE A 169 3.17 11.53 -21.16
C PHE A 169 3.89 12.29 -22.29
N GLU A 170 4.12 11.62 -23.41
CA GLU A 170 4.80 12.18 -24.58
C GLU A 170 3.94 12.08 -25.84
N ILE A 171 4.17 13.01 -26.77
CA ILE A 171 3.80 12.89 -28.17
C ILE A 171 5.05 12.86 -29.02
N HIS A 172 5.02 12.09 -30.09
CA HIS A 172 6.00 12.13 -31.16
C HIS A 172 5.34 12.72 -32.41
N VAL A 173 5.91 13.80 -32.94
CA VAL A 173 5.40 14.46 -34.14
C VAL A 173 5.90 13.71 -35.36
N LYS A 174 5.03 12.93 -35.99
CA LYS A 174 5.37 12.18 -37.21
C LYS A 174 5.43 13.12 -38.42
N ASP A 175 4.45 14.01 -38.52
CA ASP A 175 4.35 15.01 -39.56
C ASP A 175 3.77 16.30 -38.95
N ALA A 176 4.50 17.41 -39.04
CA ALA A 176 4.03 18.73 -38.62
C ALA A 176 2.99 19.32 -39.58
N GLY A 177 2.74 18.67 -40.72
CA GLY A 177 1.78 19.15 -41.70
C GLY A 177 2.17 20.52 -42.27
N ALA A 178 1.16 21.28 -42.68
CA ALA A 178 1.37 22.55 -43.37
C ALA A 178 1.85 23.70 -42.45
N LYS A 179 1.44 23.70 -41.17
CA LYS A 179 1.70 24.81 -40.25
C LYS A 179 2.25 24.40 -38.88
N GLY A 180 2.25 23.12 -38.51
CA GLY A 180 2.78 22.67 -37.21
C GLY A 180 1.98 23.17 -36.00
N GLN A 181 0.69 23.44 -36.15
CA GLN A 181 -0.22 23.92 -35.10
C GLN A 181 -0.70 22.79 -34.19
N ILE A 182 0.27 22.01 -33.73
CA ILE A 182 0.12 20.90 -32.81
C ILE A 182 0.24 21.46 -31.40
N ALA A 183 -0.63 21.01 -30.49
CA ALA A 183 -0.58 21.40 -29.09
C ALA A 183 -0.69 20.19 -28.17
N ILE A 184 0.08 20.21 -27.08
CA ILE A 184 0.06 19.21 -26.00
C ILE A 184 -0.25 19.90 -24.67
N GLY A 185 -1.05 19.27 -23.82
CA GLY A 185 -1.22 19.76 -22.45
C GLY A 185 -2.31 19.05 -21.67
N PHE A 186 -2.96 19.79 -20.78
CA PHE A 186 -3.95 19.28 -19.85
C PHE A 186 -5.23 20.11 -19.89
N THR A 187 -6.36 19.41 -19.84
CA THR A 187 -7.71 20.01 -19.82
C THR A 187 -8.61 19.28 -18.83
N THR A 188 -9.77 19.84 -18.49
CA THR A 188 -10.75 19.16 -17.63
C THR A 188 -11.80 18.38 -18.41
N ASP A 189 -12.61 17.58 -17.71
CA ASP A 189 -13.78 16.87 -18.24
C ASP A 189 -14.79 17.77 -18.97
N ARG A 190 -14.89 19.05 -18.57
CA ARG A 190 -15.81 20.05 -19.15
C ARG A 190 -15.21 20.83 -20.32
N PHE A 191 -14.03 20.45 -20.80
CA PHE A 191 -13.36 21.15 -21.88
C PHE A 191 -14.17 21.09 -23.17
N LYS A 192 -14.32 22.24 -23.84
CA LYS A 192 -15.09 22.32 -25.09
C LYS A 192 -14.31 21.71 -26.23
N VAL A 193 -14.94 20.76 -26.92
CA VAL A 193 -14.44 20.23 -28.19
C VAL A 193 -14.30 21.37 -29.22
N ARG A 194 -13.26 21.33 -30.08
CA ARG A 194 -12.86 22.35 -31.07
C ARG A 194 -12.04 23.55 -30.56
N ARG A 195 -11.39 23.41 -29.41
CA ARG A 195 -10.42 24.38 -28.89
C ARG A 195 -9.09 23.68 -28.62
N GLN A 196 -7.99 24.41 -28.76
CA GLN A 196 -6.67 23.88 -28.37
C GLN A 196 -6.50 23.96 -26.84
N PRO A 197 -5.73 23.03 -26.22
CA PRO A 197 -5.36 23.13 -24.81
C PRO A 197 -4.76 24.50 -24.50
N GLY A 198 -5.26 25.14 -23.45
CA GLY A 198 -4.86 26.49 -23.06
C GLY A 198 -5.73 27.61 -23.62
N TRP A 199 -6.69 27.38 -24.53
CA TRP A 199 -7.57 28.44 -25.04
C TRP A 199 -8.88 28.64 -24.27
N GLU A 200 -9.24 27.71 -23.38
CA GLU A 200 -10.42 27.82 -22.51
C GLU A 200 -9.97 27.92 -21.04
N PRO A 201 -10.79 28.51 -20.15
CA PRO A 201 -10.46 28.56 -18.72
C PRO A 201 -10.17 27.17 -18.17
N ASN A 202 -9.30 27.09 -17.16
CA ASN A 202 -8.95 25.83 -16.50
C ASN A 202 -8.35 24.80 -17.49
N SER A 203 -7.51 25.27 -18.42
CA SER A 203 -6.72 24.44 -19.33
C SER A 203 -5.33 25.03 -19.54
N CYS A 204 -4.36 24.19 -19.89
CA CYS A 204 -3.00 24.60 -20.23
C CYS A 204 -2.48 23.80 -21.42
N GLY A 205 -1.76 24.46 -22.33
CA GLY A 205 -1.16 23.81 -23.49
C GLY A 205 0.09 24.52 -23.99
N TYR A 206 1.03 23.73 -24.49
CA TYR A 206 2.26 24.17 -25.14
C TYR A 206 2.15 23.93 -26.65
N HIS A 207 2.31 24.99 -27.44
CA HIS A 207 1.97 25.02 -28.86
C HIS A 207 3.24 24.97 -29.72
N GLY A 208 3.20 24.17 -30.79
CA GLY A 208 4.37 23.84 -31.60
C GLY A 208 4.77 24.89 -32.63
N ASP A 209 3.82 25.67 -33.13
CA ASP A 209 4.02 26.68 -34.17
C ASP A 209 4.69 27.96 -33.66
N ASP A 210 4.38 28.35 -32.42
CA ASP A 210 4.89 29.58 -31.81
C ASP A 210 5.76 29.38 -30.56
N GLY A 211 5.81 28.16 -30.01
CA GLY A 211 6.56 27.86 -28.79
C GLY A 211 5.98 28.50 -27.52
N LEU A 212 4.76 29.03 -27.59
CA LEU A 212 4.11 29.70 -26.47
C LEU A 212 3.37 28.72 -25.57
N LEU A 213 3.23 29.10 -24.30
CA LEU A 213 2.36 28.43 -23.35
C LEU A 213 1.05 29.19 -23.22
N TYR A 214 -0.06 28.50 -23.39
CA TYR A 214 -1.41 29.01 -23.27
C TYR A 214 -2.04 28.51 -21.97
N ARG A 215 -2.66 29.41 -21.18
CA ARG A 215 -3.21 29.14 -19.85
C ARG A 215 -4.57 29.81 -19.63
N GLY A 216 -5.51 29.49 -20.50
CA GLY A 216 -6.83 30.11 -20.57
C GLY A 216 -6.95 31.23 -21.61
N VAL A 217 -8.16 31.79 -21.71
CA VAL A 217 -8.63 32.62 -22.85
C VAL A 217 -7.69 33.78 -23.23
N SER A 218 -6.98 34.37 -22.27
CA SER A 218 -6.17 35.59 -22.49
C SER A 218 -4.73 35.49 -22.01
N LYS A 219 -4.31 34.35 -21.45
CA LYS A 219 -2.95 34.17 -20.93
C LYS A 219 -2.14 33.34 -21.92
N LYS A 220 -1.23 34.00 -22.63
CA LYS A 220 -0.16 33.36 -23.39
C LYS A 220 1.18 34.00 -23.07
N GLU A 221 2.21 33.19 -22.91
CA GLU A 221 3.55 33.67 -22.54
C GLU A 221 4.63 32.93 -23.33
N PRO A 222 5.76 33.61 -23.66
CA PRO A 222 6.94 32.93 -24.18
C PRO A 222 7.38 31.84 -23.21
N PHE A 223 7.57 30.62 -23.71
CA PHE A 223 7.81 29.47 -22.85
C PHE A 223 8.93 28.56 -23.34
N GLY A 224 8.86 28.13 -24.59
CA GLY A 224 9.80 27.15 -25.14
C GLY A 224 10.14 27.37 -26.61
N PRO A 225 11.03 26.54 -27.17
CA PRO A 225 11.26 26.52 -28.61
C PRO A 225 10.00 26.05 -29.36
N THR A 226 9.91 26.30 -30.65
CA THR A 226 8.93 25.61 -31.51
C THR A 226 9.28 24.13 -31.64
N TYR A 227 8.35 23.31 -32.14
CA TYR A 227 8.61 21.88 -32.42
C TYR A 227 7.93 21.41 -33.69
N THR A 228 8.52 20.42 -34.35
CA THR A 228 8.12 19.99 -35.70
C THR A 228 8.34 18.48 -35.91
N SER A 229 8.21 17.99 -37.14
CA SER A 229 8.39 16.59 -37.52
C SER A 229 9.70 16.02 -36.96
N GLY A 230 9.60 14.86 -36.31
CA GLY A 230 10.71 14.16 -35.66
C GLY A 230 10.92 14.52 -34.19
N ASP A 231 10.37 15.62 -33.70
CA ASP A 231 10.47 15.99 -32.29
C ASP A 231 9.56 15.11 -31.41
N THR A 232 10.05 14.81 -30.21
CA THR A 232 9.26 14.24 -29.11
C THR A 232 9.03 15.30 -28.05
N VAL A 233 7.77 15.59 -27.74
CA VAL A 233 7.37 16.62 -26.77
C VAL A 233 6.57 15.97 -25.67
N GLY A 234 6.86 16.32 -24.42
CA GLY A 234 6.17 15.75 -23.26
C GLY A 234 5.53 16.80 -22.39
N ALA A 235 4.52 16.38 -21.65
CA ALA A 235 3.83 17.18 -20.66
C ALA A 235 3.63 16.36 -19.38
N GLY A 236 3.89 16.98 -18.24
CA GLY A 236 3.79 16.33 -16.95
C GLY A 236 3.24 17.22 -15.85
N ILE A 237 2.82 16.55 -14.78
CA ILE A 237 2.32 17.15 -13.55
C ILE A 237 3.27 16.72 -12.45
N ASN A 238 4.00 17.65 -11.86
CA ASN A 238 4.77 17.42 -10.65
C ASN A 238 3.88 17.74 -9.44
N TYR A 239 3.31 16.72 -8.81
CA TYR A 239 2.45 16.91 -7.65
C TYR A 239 3.24 17.28 -6.39
N ALA A 240 4.56 17.05 -6.36
CA ALA A 240 5.42 17.42 -5.25
C ALA A 240 5.65 18.93 -5.20
N SER A 241 5.93 19.55 -6.34
CA SER A 241 6.11 21.01 -6.45
C SER A 241 4.82 21.77 -6.78
N GLY A 242 3.78 21.07 -7.24
CA GLY A 242 2.52 21.69 -7.66
C GLY A 242 2.64 22.37 -9.04
N GLU A 243 3.46 21.83 -9.94
CA GLU A 243 3.77 22.45 -11.24
C GLU A 243 3.34 21.57 -12.42
N LEU A 244 3.01 22.22 -13.54
CA LEU A 244 2.98 21.61 -14.87
C LEU A 244 4.32 21.85 -15.53
N PHE A 245 4.92 20.83 -16.11
CA PHE A 245 6.18 20.96 -16.82
C PHE A 245 6.09 20.33 -18.20
N PHE A 246 6.94 20.80 -19.11
CA PHE A 246 7.00 20.31 -20.48
C PHE A 246 8.44 20.01 -20.86
N THR A 247 8.60 19.12 -21.83
CA THR A 247 9.90 18.68 -22.30
C THR A 247 9.93 18.63 -23.82
N LYS A 248 11.11 18.79 -24.40
CA LYS A 248 11.38 18.56 -25.82
C LYS A 248 12.62 17.70 -25.95
N ASN A 249 12.52 16.60 -26.69
CA ASN A 249 13.60 15.66 -26.99
C ASN A 249 14.37 15.21 -25.73
N GLY A 250 13.63 14.90 -24.66
CA GLY A 250 14.19 14.44 -23.39
C GLY A 250 14.75 15.53 -22.48
N VAL A 251 14.60 16.81 -22.81
CA VAL A 251 15.08 17.95 -22.01
C VAL A 251 13.89 18.78 -21.52
N VAL A 252 13.92 19.20 -20.24
CA VAL A 252 12.89 20.09 -19.68
C VAL A 252 12.96 21.46 -20.37
N VAL A 253 11.82 21.91 -20.88
CA VAL A 253 11.64 23.21 -21.52
C VAL A 253 11.35 24.28 -20.46
N GLY A 254 10.44 23.96 -19.54
CA GLY A 254 10.02 24.86 -18.48
C GLY A 254 8.95 24.24 -17.60
N ALA A 255 8.64 24.93 -16.51
CA ALA A 255 7.58 24.57 -15.58
C ALA A 255 6.79 25.81 -15.17
N VAL A 256 5.51 25.62 -14.84
CA VAL A 256 4.62 26.66 -14.36
C VAL A 256 3.76 26.14 -13.21
N GLU A 257 3.36 27.02 -12.30
CA GLU A 257 2.45 26.67 -11.21
C GLU A 257 1.13 26.09 -11.75
N LYS A 258 0.67 24.98 -11.17
CA LYS A 258 -0.57 24.31 -11.58
C LYS A 258 -1.80 24.99 -10.96
N ASP A 259 -2.26 26.06 -11.60
CA ASP A 259 -3.48 26.80 -11.23
C ASP A 259 -4.80 26.12 -11.70
N ILE A 260 -4.70 24.98 -12.38
CA ILE A 260 -5.85 24.22 -12.89
C ILE A 260 -6.42 23.29 -11.81
N LYS A 261 -7.75 23.30 -11.65
CA LYS A 261 -8.50 22.50 -10.68
C LYS A 261 -9.30 21.39 -11.34
N GLY A 262 -9.50 20.29 -10.61
CA GLY A 262 -10.29 19.13 -11.04
C GLY A 262 -9.45 18.05 -11.72
N PRO A 263 -10.09 16.95 -12.19
CA PRO A 263 -9.41 15.89 -12.93
C PRO A 263 -8.82 16.44 -14.23
N LEU A 264 -7.52 16.21 -14.43
CA LEU A 264 -6.80 16.70 -15.61
C LEU A 264 -6.60 15.57 -16.61
N PHE A 265 -7.13 15.72 -17.81
CA PHE A 265 -6.95 14.79 -18.91
C PHE A 265 -5.76 15.24 -19.76
N PRO A 266 -4.82 14.33 -20.07
CA PRO A 266 -3.88 14.53 -21.17
C PRO A 266 -4.65 14.86 -22.46
N THR A 267 -4.27 15.93 -23.13
CA THR A 267 -4.97 16.42 -24.32
C THR A 267 -3.99 16.80 -25.40
N ILE A 268 -4.34 16.39 -26.62
CA ILE A 268 -3.60 16.68 -27.83
C ILE A 268 -4.54 17.38 -28.81
N ALA A 269 -4.04 18.41 -29.49
CA ALA A 269 -4.75 19.05 -30.58
C ALA A 269 -3.87 19.18 -31.83
N VAL A 270 -4.53 19.12 -32.98
CA VAL A 270 -4.01 19.37 -34.32
C VAL A 270 -4.96 20.31 -35.05
N HIS A 271 -4.46 21.14 -35.94
CA HIS A 271 -5.21 22.22 -36.57
C HIS A 271 -4.78 22.54 -38.01
N SER A 272 -3.72 21.92 -38.53
CA SER A 272 -3.33 22.10 -39.93
C SER A 272 -3.22 20.79 -40.72
N GLN A 273 -3.39 20.92 -42.03
CA GLN A 273 -3.44 19.79 -42.95
C GLN A 273 -2.22 18.87 -42.80
N ASN A 274 -2.47 17.56 -42.77
CA ASN A 274 -1.49 16.47 -42.66
C ASN A 274 -0.75 16.35 -41.32
N GLU A 275 -1.07 17.16 -40.32
CA GLU A 275 -0.51 16.98 -38.98
C GLU A 275 -0.79 15.57 -38.46
N GLU A 276 0.27 14.86 -38.07
CA GLU A 276 0.20 13.49 -37.57
C GLU A 276 1.08 13.34 -36.34
N VAL A 277 0.50 12.83 -35.25
CA VAL A 277 1.20 12.61 -33.99
C VAL A 277 0.87 11.25 -33.40
N GLN A 278 1.83 10.67 -32.69
CA GLN A 278 1.64 9.44 -31.92
C GLN A 278 1.89 9.71 -30.44
N VAL A 279 1.00 9.24 -29.58
CA VAL A 279 1.03 9.45 -28.13
C VAL A 279 1.63 8.25 -27.42
N ASN A 280 2.40 8.51 -26.36
CA ASN A 280 2.93 7.53 -25.43
C ASN A 280 2.48 7.90 -24.01
N PHE A 281 1.60 7.09 -23.41
CA PHE A 281 1.16 7.23 -22.01
C PHE A 281 2.04 6.43 -21.04
N GLY A 282 3.15 5.85 -21.51
CA GLY A 282 4.09 5.03 -20.73
C GLY A 282 4.14 3.57 -21.17
N GLN A 283 3.47 3.20 -22.28
CA GLN A 283 3.57 1.86 -22.86
C GLN A 283 4.95 1.61 -23.50
N LYS A 284 5.67 2.67 -23.85
CA LYS A 284 7.06 2.64 -24.33
C LYS A 284 7.94 3.50 -23.41
N PRO A 285 9.26 3.23 -23.32
CA PRO A 285 10.19 4.13 -22.65
C PRO A 285 10.04 5.56 -23.15
N PHE A 286 10.04 6.53 -22.22
CA PHE A 286 10.03 7.95 -22.55
C PHE A 286 11.40 8.41 -23.05
N ALA A 287 11.41 9.45 -23.88
CA ALA A 287 12.63 10.17 -24.22
C ALA A 287 13.17 10.96 -23.01
N PHE A 288 12.29 11.47 -22.15
CA PHE A 288 12.63 12.08 -20.88
C PHE A 288 12.81 11.04 -19.75
N ASP A 289 13.89 11.14 -18.98
CA ASP A 289 14.11 10.28 -17.81
C ASP A 289 13.28 10.75 -16.61
N ILE A 290 12.01 10.34 -16.61
CA ILE A 290 11.06 10.64 -15.54
C ILE A 290 11.51 10.10 -14.17
N LYS A 291 12.26 8.98 -14.14
CA LYS A 291 12.72 8.37 -12.89
C LYS A 291 13.80 9.24 -12.22
N VAL A 292 14.65 9.89 -13.01
CA VAL A 292 15.62 10.87 -12.49
C VAL A 292 14.91 12.06 -11.85
N LEU A 293 13.84 12.58 -12.48
CA LEU A 293 13.05 13.66 -11.89
C LEU A 293 12.41 13.23 -10.55
N GLU A 294 11.81 12.04 -10.50
CA GLU A 294 11.25 11.50 -9.25
C GLU A 294 12.31 11.36 -8.16
N ALA A 295 13.50 10.86 -8.50
CA ALA A 295 14.61 10.74 -7.56
C ALA A 295 15.07 12.10 -7.03
N GLN A 296 15.14 13.12 -7.89
CA GLN A 296 15.49 14.49 -7.50
C GLN A 296 14.46 15.08 -6.54
N GLU A 297 13.16 14.93 -6.81
CA GLU A 297 12.11 15.38 -5.89
C GLU A 297 12.18 14.68 -4.54
N ARG A 298 12.45 13.37 -4.53
CA ARG A 298 12.66 12.62 -3.28
C ARG A 298 13.88 13.11 -2.51
N MET A 299 14.99 13.40 -3.19
CA MET A 299 16.18 13.95 -2.55
C MET A 299 15.91 15.32 -1.93
N LYS A 300 15.14 16.20 -2.59
CA LYS A 300 14.73 17.50 -2.02
C LYS A 300 13.86 17.33 -0.76
N GLN A 301 12.90 16.41 -0.79
CA GLN A 301 12.07 16.09 0.37
C GLN A 301 12.90 15.55 1.53
N GLN A 302 13.79 14.58 1.24
CA GLN A 302 14.68 13.96 2.22
C GLN A 302 15.62 14.99 2.86
N ALA A 303 16.25 15.86 2.07
CA ALA A 303 17.11 16.93 2.58
C ALA A 303 16.35 17.93 3.47
N THR A 304 15.03 18.09 3.26
CA THR A 304 14.20 18.92 4.13
C THR A 304 13.89 18.22 5.45
N ILE A 305 13.64 16.90 5.42
CA ILE A 305 13.41 16.07 6.60
C ILE A 305 14.67 16.01 7.47
N GLU A 306 15.85 15.85 6.87
CA GLU A 306 17.13 15.74 7.58
C GLU A 306 17.54 17.02 8.33
N LYS A 307 16.92 18.16 8.03
CA LYS A 307 17.07 19.39 8.84
C LYS A 307 16.51 19.21 10.25
N PHE A 308 15.61 18.24 10.46
CA PHE A 308 15.04 17.91 11.76
C PHE A 308 15.78 16.70 12.34
N SER A 309 16.67 16.96 13.30
CA SER A 309 17.31 15.90 14.08
C SER A 309 16.46 15.56 15.30
N LEU A 310 16.15 14.27 15.48
CA LEU A 310 15.57 13.78 16.74
C LEU A 310 16.69 13.42 17.73
N PRO A 311 16.59 13.81 19.01
CA PRO A 311 17.56 13.36 19.99
C PRO A 311 17.47 11.84 20.19
N SER A 312 18.61 11.21 20.45
CA SER A 312 18.76 9.75 20.48
C SER A 312 17.88 9.05 21.52
N ASN A 313 17.60 9.74 22.63
CA ASN A 313 16.71 9.27 23.69
C ASN A 313 15.26 9.05 23.20
N VAL A 314 14.77 9.83 22.24
CA VAL A 314 13.42 9.68 21.68
C VAL A 314 13.32 8.37 20.91
N SER A 315 14.30 8.09 20.05
CA SER A 315 14.35 6.84 19.27
C SER A 315 14.43 5.62 20.17
N TYR A 316 15.28 5.68 21.20
CA TYR A 316 15.38 4.64 22.23
C TYR A 316 14.04 4.39 22.92
N ARG A 317 13.38 5.44 23.44
CA ARG A 317 12.10 5.31 24.16
C ARG A 317 10.98 4.75 23.29
N ILE A 318 10.91 5.14 22.02
CA ILE A 318 9.88 4.64 21.10
C ILE A 318 10.06 3.13 20.87
N VAL A 319 11.28 2.66 20.58
CA VAL A 319 11.57 1.23 20.39
C VAL A 319 11.34 0.45 21.68
N ARG A 320 11.83 0.96 22.82
CA ARG A 320 11.65 0.36 24.14
C ARG A 320 10.17 0.17 24.47
N SER A 321 9.36 1.22 24.29
CA SER A 321 7.91 1.17 24.53
C SER A 321 7.17 0.14 23.66
N TYR A 322 7.62 -0.07 22.42
CA TYR A 322 7.05 -1.10 21.54
C TYR A 322 7.35 -2.51 22.07
N LEU A 323 8.59 -2.75 22.49
CA LEU A 323 9.00 -4.05 23.04
C LEU A 323 8.27 -4.35 24.36
N GLU A 324 8.13 -3.36 25.22
CA GLU A 324 7.35 -3.44 26.47
C GLU A 324 5.86 -3.71 26.20
N HIS A 325 5.25 -2.94 25.29
CA HIS A 325 3.84 -3.04 24.95
C HIS A 325 3.47 -4.44 24.48
N TYR A 326 4.27 -5.05 23.61
CA TYR A 326 3.99 -6.39 23.07
C TYR A 326 4.55 -7.54 23.91
N GLY A 327 5.29 -7.28 24.99
CA GLY A 327 5.78 -8.34 25.88
C GLY A 327 7.03 -9.05 25.37
N TYR A 328 7.86 -8.36 24.59
CA TYR A 328 9.14 -8.86 24.10
C TYR A 328 10.25 -8.72 25.17
N GLU A 329 10.02 -9.23 26.38
CA GLU A 329 10.89 -9.03 27.57
C GLU A 329 12.37 -9.37 27.32
N ASP A 330 12.67 -10.51 26.68
CA ASP A 330 14.06 -10.92 26.42
C ASP A 330 14.76 -9.96 25.45
N THR A 331 14.04 -9.53 24.39
CA THR A 331 14.54 -8.57 23.41
C THR A 331 14.72 -7.20 24.04
N LEU A 332 13.77 -6.77 24.87
CA LEU A 332 13.84 -5.54 25.64
C LEU A 332 15.10 -5.50 26.52
N ARG A 333 15.35 -6.55 27.32
CA ARG A 333 16.54 -6.63 28.16
C ARG A 333 17.83 -6.58 27.35
N ALA A 334 17.89 -7.31 26.24
CA ALA A 334 19.05 -7.27 25.34
C ALA A 334 19.24 -5.89 24.70
N PHE A 335 18.14 -5.20 24.36
CA PHE A 335 18.14 -3.86 23.79
C PHE A 335 18.64 -2.83 24.81
N ASP A 336 18.14 -2.87 26.04
CA ASP A 336 18.55 -1.97 27.13
C ASP A 336 20.04 -2.15 27.44
N MET A 337 20.51 -3.39 27.62
CA MET A 337 21.93 -3.71 27.83
C MET A 337 22.83 -3.18 26.71
N ALA A 338 22.39 -3.26 25.45
CA ALA A 338 23.16 -2.75 24.33
C ALA A 338 23.23 -1.21 24.34
N CYS A 339 22.16 -0.54 24.75
CA CYS A 339 22.06 0.92 24.78
C CYS A 339 22.78 1.56 25.97
N GLU A 340 22.87 0.87 27.12
CA GLU A 340 23.62 1.32 28.31
C GLU A 340 25.11 1.61 28.03
N SER A 341 25.68 0.99 26.99
CA SER A 341 27.08 1.17 26.60
C SER A 341 27.35 2.38 25.69
N THR A 342 26.31 3.02 25.14
CA THR A 342 26.43 4.00 24.04
C THR A 342 25.68 5.32 24.26
N ILE A 343 24.73 5.36 25.19
CA ILE A 343 23.96 6.56 25.50
C ILE A 343 24.49 7.15 26.83
N PRO A 344 24.83 8.45 26.92
CA PRO A 344 25.19 9.09 28.19
C PRO A 344 24.13 8.79 29.26
N PRO A 345 24.48 8.72 30.56
CA PRO A 345 23.51 8.43 31.61
C PRO A 345 22.36 9.42 31.49
N ILE A 346 21.22 8.93 31.01
CA ILE A 346 20.01 9.72 30.93
C ILE A 346 19.68 10.01 32.39
N TYR A 347 19.81 11.26 32.82
CA TYR A 347 18.99 11.72 33.93
C TYR A 347 17.57 11.52 33.43
N ILE A 348 16.97 10.40 33.84
CA ILE A 348 15.54 10.18 33.78
C ILE A 348 14.98 11.29 34.66
N THR A 349 14.78 12.48 34.11
CA THR A 349 13.88 13.43 34.73
C THR A 349 12.57 12.68 34.74
N GLN A 350 12.19 12.24 35.95
CA GLN A 350 10.84 11.86 36.31
C GLN A 350 9.92 13.08 36.09
N GLU A 351 9.77 13.53 34.85
CA GLU A 351 8.65 14.35 34.48
C GLU A 351 7.48 13.38 34.37
N SER A 352 6.76 13.28 35.49
CA SER A 352 5.73 12.29 35.87
C SER A 352 6.26 10.95 36.41
N GLY A 353 6.59 10.94 37.71
CA GLY A 353 6.90 9.74 38.50
C GLY A 353 5.74 8.76 38.71
N SER A 354 4.92 8.49 37.69
CA SER A 354 3.82 7.52 37.75
C SER A 354 3.76 6.53 36.58
N ASP A 355 4.47 6.75 35.46
CA ASP A 355 4.20 6.02 34.20
C ASP A 355 5.10 4.78 33.96
N ASP A 356 6.32 4.75 34.51
CA ASP A 356 7.27 3.65 34.27
C ASP A 356 6.91 2.33 34.99
N GLN A 357 6.23 2.41 36.14
CA GLN A 357 5.76 1.22 36.87
C GLN A 357 4.57 0.56 36.15
N ASP A 358 3.82 1.33 35.38
CA ASP A 358 2.60 0.90 34.67
C ASP A 358 2.89 0.14 33.38
N ASN A 359 3.97 0.50 32.67
CA ASN A 359 4.32 -0.12 31.39
C ASN A 359 4.94 -1.51 31.52
N MET A 360 5.47 -1.87 32.70
CA MET A 360 5.96 -3.23 33.00
C MET A 360 4.85 -4.21 33.44
N TYR A 361 3.59 -3.79 33.43
CA TYR A 361 2.48 -4.60 33.90
C TYR A 361 2.47 -6.00 33.27
N ALA A 362 2.51 -7.01 34.13
CA ALA A 362 2.47 -8.42 33.78
C ALA A 362 3.47 -8.85 32.68
N LEU A 363 4.60 -8.14 32.51
CA LEU A 363 5.48 -8.31 31.35
C LEU A 363 5.94 -9.76 31.15
N ASN A 364 6.32 -10.45 32.23
CA ASN A 364 6.75 -11.84 32.18
C ASN A 364 5.61 -12.82 31.83
N GLN A 365 4.40 -12.58 32.35
CA GLN A 365 3.20 -13.36 32.01
C GLN A 365 2.82 -13.16 30.53
N ARG A 366 2.81 -11.91 30.05
CA ARG A 366 2.53 -11.55 28.65
C ARG A 366 3.55 -12.18 27.70
N LYS A 367 4.84 -12.12 28.03
CA LYS A 367 5.91 -12.83 27.30
C LYS A 367 5.63 -14.33 27.20
N THR A 368 5.32 -14.98 28.32
CA THR A 368 5.07 -16.43 28.37
C THR A 368 3.88 -16.80 27.48
N LEU A 369 2.77 -16.08 27.59
CA LEU A 369 1.59 -16.28 26.74
C LEU A 369 1.91 -16.08 25.25
N ARG A 370 2.62 -15.01 24.90
CA ARG A 370 3.06 -14.77 23.51
C ARG A 370 3.92 -15.91 23.00
N GLN A 371 4.88 -16.40 23.77
CA GLN A 371 5.76 -17.50 23.35
C GLN A 371 4.96 -18.79 23.09
N LEU A 372 4.02 -19.15 23.97
CA LEU A 372 3.16 -20.32 23.79
C LEU A 372 2.30 -20.20 22.52
N ILE A 373 1.66 -19.04 22.32
CA ILE A 373 0.82 -18.77 21.15
C ILE A 373 1.66 -18.82 19.86
N ARG A 374 2.82 -18.17 19.84
CA ARG A 374 3.71 -18.13 18.67
C ARG A 374 4.26 -19.51 18.30
N LYS A 375 4.50 -20.38 19.28
CA LYS A 375 4.87 -21.79 19.08
C LYS A 375 3.70 -22.68 18.64
N GLY A 376 2.45 -22.22 18.78
CA GLY A 376 1.25 -23.00 18.49
C GLY A 376 0.78 -23.87 19.66
N GLU A 377 1.33 -23.69 20.86
CA GLU A 377 0.95 -24.41 22.08
C GLU A 377 -0.31 -23.78 22.72
N ILE A 378 -1.42 -23.80 21.99
CA ILE A 378 -2.64 -23.06 22.37
C ILE A 378 -3.30 -23.60 23.64
N ASP A 379 -3.25 -24.91 23.90
CA ASP A 379 -3.81 -25.48 25.13
C ASP A 379 -3.04 -25.03 26.38
N ALA A 380 -1.71 -24.96 26.28
CA ALA A 380 -0.86 -24.46 27.36
C ALA A 380 -1.12 -22.96 27.60
N ALA A 381 -1.30 -22.19 26.53
CA ALA A 381 -1.68 -20.78 26.62
C ALA A 381 -3.05 -20.60 27.30
N LEU A 382 -4.05 -21.41 26.92
CA LEU A 382 -5.37 -21.42 27.56
C LEU A 382 -5.30 -21.82 29.03
N GLY A 383 -4.47 -22.81 29.39
CA GLY A 383 -4.25 -23.20 30.78
C GLY A 383 -3.71 -22.04 31.61
N LYS A 384 -2.69 -21.34 31.09
CA LYS A 384 -2.13 -20.14 31.73
C LYS A 384 -3.10 -18.97 31.79
N LEU A 385 -3.93 -18.76 30.76
CA LEU A 385 -4.99 -17.73 30.81
C LEU A 385 -6.06 -18.04 31.84
N ASN A 386 -6.51 -19.29 31.96
CA ASN A 386 -7.45 -19.68 33.02
C ASN A 386 -6.86 -19.51 34.43
N GLU A 387 -5.56 -19.80 34.58
CA GLU A 387 -4.84 -19.67 35.85
C GLU A 387 -4.67 -18.20 36.27
N TRP A 388 -4.23 -17.34 35.35
CA TRP A 388 -3.83 -15.96 35.68
C TRP A 388 -4.92 -14.92 35.43
N TYR A 389 -5.77 -15.12 34.42
CA TYR A 389 -6.78 -14.15 33.96
C TYR A 389 -8.11 -14.83 33.62
N PRO A 390 -8.77 -15.51 34.58
CA PRO A 390 -9.96 -16.32 34.33
C PRO A 390 -11.10 -15.52 33.68
N HIS A 391 -11.21 -14.23 33.98
CA HIS A 391 -12.23 -13.35 33.42
C HIS A 391 -12.08 -13.11 31.90
N ILE A 392 -10.87 -13.21 31.33
CA ILE A 392 -10.65 -13.05 29.88
C ILE A 392 -11.26 -14.24 29.11
N VAL A 393 -11.26 -15.42 29.73
CA VAL A 393 -11.73 -16.68 29.13
C VAL A 393 -13.11 -17.12 29.62
N GLN A 394 -13.67 -16.42 30.61
CA GLN A 394 -14.99 -16.71 31.19
C GLN A 394 -16.13 -16.49 30.19
N ASP A 395 -16.05 -15.45 29.36
CA ASP A 395 -16.99 -15.25 28.27
C ASP A 395 -16.61 -16.15 27.09
N GLU A 396 -17.20 -17.35 27.10
CA GLU A 396 -17.02 -18.35 26.03
C GLU A 396 -17.43 -17.84 24.65
N LYS A 397 -18.22 -16.75 24.56
CA LYS A 397 -18.73 -16.17 23.31
C LYS A 397 -18.03 -14.86 22.91
N SER A 398 -16.95 -14.50 23.59
CA SER A 398 -16.13 -13.34 23.23
C SER A 398 -15.34 -13.54 21.93
N ALA A 399 -14.96 -12.44 21.28
CA ALA A 399 -14.11 -12.48 20.08
C ALA A 399 -12.73 -13.11 20.36
N THR A 400 -12.14 -12.85 21.54
CA THR A 400 -10.87 -13.46 21.97
C THR A 400 -11.01 -14.98 22.13
N SER A 401 -12.11 -15.44 22.73
CA SER A 401 -12.44 -16.87 22.81
C SER A 401 -12.55 -17.49 21.42
N LEU A 402 -13.21 -16.83 20.48
CA LEU A 402 -13.29 -17.29 19.09
C LEU A 402 -11.90 -17.41 18.44
N LEU A 403 -11.05 -16.39 18.58
CA LEU A 403 -9.69 -16.39 18.02
C LEU A 403 -8.85 -17.53 18.58
N LEU A 404 -8.90 -17.77 19.90
CA LEU A 404 -8.23 -18.89 20.57
C LEU A 404 -8.71 -20.24 20.02
N HIS A 405 -10.04 -20.44 19.92
CA HIS A 405 -10.62 -21.67 19.39
C HIS A 405 -10.30 -21.87 17.90
N CYS A 406 -10.37 -20.83 17.07
CA CYS A 406 -9.99 -20.91 15.67
C CYS A 406 -8.51 -21.28 15.54
N GLN A 407 -7.63 -20.65 16.33
CA GLN A 407 -6.22 -20.97 16.26
C GLN A 407 -5.92 -22.40 16.71
N LYS A 408 -6.58 -22.90 17.77
CA LYS A 408 -6.48 -24.30 18.21
C LYS A 408 -6.92 -25.26 17.11
N PHE A 409 -8.05 -24.98 16.47
CA PHE A 409 -8.54 -25.76 15.33
C PHE A 409 -7.51 -25.78 14.19
N ILE A 410 -6.96 -24.62 13.83
CA ILE A 410 -5.91 -24.48 12.80
C ILE A 410 -4.68 -25.33 13.16
N GLN A 411 -4.28 -25.39 14.44
CA GLN A 411 -3.17 -26.25 14.86
C GLN A 411 -3.50 -27.75 14.71
N LEU A 412 -4.73 -28.17 15.02
CA LEU A 412 -5.15 -29.56 14.82
C LEU A 412 -5.14 -29.94 13.33
N VAL A 413 -5.57 -29.04 12.45
CA VAL A 413 -5.49 -29.24 11.00
C VAL A 413 -4.03 -29.30 10.53
N ARG A 414 -3.16 -28.41 11.03
CA ARG A 414 -1.72 -28.40 10.67
C ARG A 414 -1.02 -29.71 10.98
N VAL A 415 -1.33 -30.36 12.11
CA VAL A 415 -0.72 -31.64 12.50
C VAL A 415 -1.43 -32.86 11.89
N GLY A 416 -2.46 -32.66 11.07
CA GLY A 416 -3.22 -33.73 10.43
C GLY A 416 -4.19 -34.47 11.36
N ALA A 417 -4.45 -33.96 12.56
CA ALA A 417 -5.40 -34.51 13.54
C ALA A 417 -6.85 -34.16 13.16
N LEU A 418 -7.29 -34.62 11.98
CA LEU A 418 -8.56 -34.20 11.37
C LEU A 418 -9.78 -34.61 12.21
N LYS A 419 -9.77 -35.81 12.81
CA LYS A 419 -10.89 -36.30 13.63
C LYS A 419 -11.07 -35.46 14.88
N GLU A 420 -9.96 -35.09 15.51
CA GLU A 420 -9.90 -34.21 16.67
C GLU A 420 -10.34 -32.79 16.29
N ALA A 421 -9.89 -32.27 15.14
CA ALA A 421 -10.32 -30.97 14.61
C ALA A 421 -11.84 -30.91 14.41
N VAL A 422 -12.42 -31.94 13.78
CA VAL A 422 -13.87 -32.08 13.59
C VAL A 422 -14.61 -32.05 14.93
N LYS A 423 -14.20 -32.88 15.88
CA LYS A 423 -14.81 -32.96 17.21
C LYS A 423 -14.70 -31.63 17.94
N PHE A 424 -13.53 -30.99 17.87
CA PHE A 424 -13.26 -29.71 18.49
C PHE A 424 -14.14 -28.60 17.90
N GLY A 425 -14.21 -28.50 16.58
CA GLY A 425 -15.04 -27.51 15.87
C GLY A 425 -16.52 -27.63 16.23
N ARG A 426 -17.06 -28.85 16.31
CA ARG A 426 -18.44 -29.10 16.74
C ARG A 426 -18.73 -28.68 18.17
N ASN A 427 -17.76 -28.81 19.08
CA ASN A 427 -17.96 -28.52 20.49
C ASN A 427 -17.73 -27.04 20.83
N HIS A 428 -16.76 -26.38 20.17
CA HIS A 428 -16.32 -25.03 20.54
C HIS A 428 -16.72 -23.98 19.50
N LEU A 429 -16.49 -24.22 18.20
CA LEU A 429 -16.81 -23.24 17.15
C LEU A 429 -18.33 -23.15 16.89
N ALA A 430 -19.07 -24.25 17.06
CA ALA A 430 -20.52 -24.26 16.88
C ALA A 430 -21.26 -23.29 17.83
N LYS A 431 -20.67 -22.96 19.00
CA LYS A 431 -21.22 -22.01 19.96
C LYS A 431 -21.37 -20.58 19.40
N PHE A 432 -20.59 -20.26 18.37
CA PHE A 432 -20.57 -18.97 17.70
C PHE A 432 -21.45 -18.93 16.45
N TYR A 433 -21.99 -20.07 16.02
CA TYR A 433 -22.82 -20.14 14.83
C TYR A 433 -24.14 -19.37 15.04
N GLY A 434 -24.47 -18.47 14.11
CA GLY A 434 -25.65 -17.60 14.22
C GLY A 434 -25.44 -16.32 15.02
N LEU A 435 -24.27 -16.10 15.63
CA LEU A 435 -23.90 -14.79 16.17
C LEU A 435 -23.45 -13.87 15.03
N PRO A 436 -23.94 -12.61 14.99
CA PRO A 436 -23.53 -11.65 13.97
C PRO A 436 -22.05 -11.33 14.13
N GLY A 437 -21.34 -11.16 13.01
CA GLY A 437 -19.95 -10.74 13.05
C GLY A 437 -18.95 -11.81 13.49
N PHE A 438 -19.24 -13.12 13.39
CA PHE A 438 -18.24 -14.19 13.56
C PHE A 438 -18.19 -15.19 12.39
N GLN A 439 -19.17 -15.16 11.48
CA GLN A 439 -19.39 -16.24 10.50
C GLN A 439 -18.24 -16.42 9.52
N ASP A 440 -17.68 -15.32 9.00
CA ASP A 440 -16.64 -15.38 7.95
C ASP A 440 -15.40 -16.13 8.43
N LEU A 441 -14.88 -15.76 9.61
CA LEU A 441 -13.68 -16.41 10.15
C LEU A 441 -13.92 -17.88 10.47
N ILE A 442 -15.12 -18.24 10.97
CA ILE A 442 -15.49 -19.64 11.24
C ILE A 442 -15.54 -20.41 9.93
N GLN A 443 -16.17 -19.85 8.90
CA GLN A 443 -16.27 -20.48 7.59
C GLN A 443 -14.89 -20.71 6.98
N ASP A 444 -14.02 -19.69 6.98
CA ASP A 444 -12.66 -19.81 6.43
C ASP A 444 -11.82 -20.81 7.22
N THR A 445 -11.93 -20.80 8.56
CA THR A 445 -11.23 -21.74 9.44
C THR A 445 -11.66 -23.18 9.17
N VAL A 446 -12.96 -23.45 9.09
CA VAL A 446 -13.47 -24.81 8.85
C VAL A 446 -13.23 -25.26 7.41
N ALA A 447 -13.18 -24.33 6.45
CA ALA A 447 -12.89 -24.63 5.05
C ALA A 447 -11.50 -25.26 4.84
N LEU A 448 -10.54 -25.05 5.76
CA LEU A 448 -9.24 -25.72 5.72
C LEU A 448 -9.35 -27.25 5.66
N LEU A 449 -10.39 -27.85 6.24
CA LEU A 449 -10.63 -29.30 6.20
C LEU A 449 -11.05 -29.81 4.82
N ALA A 450 -11.50 -28.94 3.92
CA ALA A 450 -11.96 -29.31 2.59
C ALA A 450 -10.81 -29.53 1.59
N TYR A 451 -9.59 -29.14 1.96
CA TYR A 451 -8.42 -29.19 1.07
C TYR A 451 -7.42 -30.26 1.52
N GLU A 452 -6.96 -31.07 0.58
CA GLU A 452 -5.90 -32.07 0.83
C GLU A 452 -4.58 -31.41 1.24
N ARG A 453 -4.29 -30.22 0.68
CA ARG A 453 -3.13 -29.39 0.99
C ARG A 453 -3.61 -28.01 1.48
N PRO A 454 -3.94 -27.86 2.78
CA PRO A 454 -4.53 -26.63 3.31
C PRO A 454 -3.70 -25.36 3.05
N GLN A 455 -2.36 -25.49 2.96
CA GLN A 455 -1.46 -24.36 2.71
C GLN A 455 -1.62 -23.73 1.32
N GLU A 456 -2.06 -24.51 0.32
CA GLU A 456 -2.26 -24.04 -1.06
C GLU A 456 -3.70 -23.59 -1.32
N SER A 457 -4.55 -23.64 -0.28
CA SER A 457 -5.96 -23.26 -0.41
C SER A 457 -6.13 -21.73 -0.44
N PRO A 458 -7.29 -21.22 -0.92
CA PRO A 458 -7.64 -19.81 -0.82
C PRO A 458 -7.67 -19.26 0.61
N VAL A 459 -7.79 -20.14 1.61
CA VAL A 459 -7.75 -19.82 3.05
C VAL A 459 -6.42 -20.22 3.71
N GLY A 460 -5.41 -20.53 2.89
CA GLY A 460 -4.08 -20.94 3.34
C GLY A 460 -3.37 -19.87 4.17
N TYR A 461 -3.72 -18.59 4.00
CA TYR A 461 -3.20 -17.47 4.79
C TYR A 461 -3.43 -17.65 6.31
N LEU A 462 -4.48 -18.37 6.73
CA LEU A 462 -4.74 -18.69 8.14
C LEU A 462 -3.66 -19.58 8.76
N LEU A 463 -2.87 -20.28 7.94
CA LEU A 463 -1.78 -21.15 8.38
C LEU A 463 -0.46 -20.41 8.51
N GLU A 464 -0.39 -19.12 8.16
CA GLU A 464 0.82 -18.32 8.26
C GLU A 464 1.14 -17.93 9.71
N ASP A 465 2.38 -17.51 9.95
CA ASP A 465 2.82 -17.06 11.28
C ASP A 465 2.11 -15.78 11.72
N LYS A 466 1.66 -14.97 10.76
CA LYS A 466 0.90 -13.74 10.98
C LYS A 466 -0.37 -13.99 11.80
N GLN A 467 -1.06 -15.11 11.59
CA GLN A 467 -2.29 -15.39 12.32
C GLN A 467 -2.04 -15.65 13.82
N ARG A 468 -0.92 -16.31 14.13
CA ARG A 468 -0.50 -16.49 15.54
C ARG A 468 -0.03 -15.18 16.16
N GLU A 469 0.46 -14.23 15.35
CA GLU A 469 0.78 -12.88 15.80
C GLU A 469 -0.47 -12.13 16.22
N ILE A 470 -1.48 -12.09 15.36
CA ILE A 470 -2.76 -11.40 15.63
C ILE A 470 -3.39 -11.94 16.91
N LEU A 471 -3.38 -13.26 17.12
CA LEU A 471 -3.88 -13.84 18.37
C LEU A 471 -3.01 -13.45 19.58
N ALA A 472 -1.68 -13.46 19.45
CA ALA A 472 -0.80 -13.07 20.54
C ALA A 472 -1.00 -11.59 20.93
N ASP A 473 -1.24 -10.71 19.95
CA ASP A 473 -1.54 -9.30 20.16
C ASP A 473 -2.91 -9.11 20.80
N ALA A 474 -3.92 -9.87 20.37
CA ALA A 474 -5.25 -9.87 21.00
C ALA A 474 -5.17 -10.27 22.47
N VAL A 475 -4.49 -11.38 22.79
CA VAL A 475 -4.32 -11.83 24.17
C VAL A 475 -3.51 -10.80 24.97
N ASN A 476 -2.46 -10.23 24.40
CA ASN A 476 -1.67 -9.17 25.05
C ASN A 476 -2.52 -7.95 25.38
N ALA A 477 -3.33 -7.46 24.44
CA ALA A 477 -4.22 -6.31 24.66
C ALA A 477 -5.27 -6.60 25.75
N MET A 478 -5.85 -7.81 25.76
CA MET A 478 -6.79 -8.22 26.80
C MET A 478 -6.13 -8.27 28.18
N VAL A 479 -4.89 -8.77 28.29
CA VAL A 479 -4.13 -8.76 29.54
C VAL A 479 -3.78 -7.33 29.97
N LEU A 480 -3.37 -6.45 29.04
CA LEU A 480 -3.10 -5.05 29.38
C LEU A 480 -4.35 -4.34 29.91
N ALA A 481 -5.54 -4.66 29.38
CA ALA A 481 -6.81 -4.10 29.84
C ALA A 481 -7.18 -4.51 31.28
N THR A 482 -6.51 -5.50 31.86
CA THR A 482 -6.70 -5.89 33.27
C THR A 482 -5.85 -5.07 34.24
N ASN A 483 -4.97 -4.19 33.74
CA ASN A 483 -4.19 -3.30 34.58
C ASN A 483 -5.13 -2.25 35.25
N PRO A 484 -5.18 -2.19 36.59
CA PRO A 484 -6.02 -1.24 37.31
C PRO A 484 -5.77 0.24 36.97
N ASN A 485 -4.59 0.56 36.46
CA ASN A 485 -4.21 1.95 36.15
C ASN A 485 -4.52 2.37 34.71
N VAL A 486 -4.99 1.46 33.85
CA VAL A 486 -5.37 1.79 32.48
C VAL A 486 -6.62 2.67 32.47
N LYS A 487 -6.48 3.90 32.00
CA LYS A 487 -7.57 4.88 31.85
C LYS A 487 -8.21 4.84 30.46
N ASP A 488 -7.46 4.40 29.46
CA ASP A 488 -7.87 4.36 28.05
C ASP A 488 -7.61 2.97 27.47
N LEU A 489 -8.69 2.23 27.18
CA LEU A 489 -8.62 0.89 26.59
C LEU A 489 -8.00 0.91 25.18
N GLN A 490 -8.08 2.02 24.45
CA GLN A 490 -7.47 2.14 23.13
C GLN A 490 -5.94 2.08 23.20
N GLY A 491 -5.36 2.51 24.32
CA GLY A 491 -3.93 2.39 24.61
C GLY A 491 -3.44 0.94 24.69
N CYS A 492 -4.34 -0.03 24.92
CA CYS A 492 -4.01 -1.45 24.94
C CYS A 492 -3.88 -2.07 23.53
N LEU A 493 -4.44 -1.43 22.49
CA LEU A 493 -4.42 -1.95 21.12
C LEU A 493 -3.13 -1.62 20.37
N HIS A 494 -2.50 -0.49 20.71
CA HIS A 494 -1.40 0.07 19.91
C HIS A 494 -0.31 0.63 20.80
N SER A 495 0.93 0.26 20.51
CA SER A 495 2.13 0.89 21.05
C SER A 495 2.25 2.36 20.64
N TYR A 496 3.12 3.12 21.31
CA TYR A 496 3.41 4.50 20.91
C TYR A 496 3.95 4.61 19.49
N LEU A 497 4.79 3.68 19.06
CA LEU A 497 5.30 3.64 17.69
C LEU A 497 4.16 3.52 16.66
N GLU A 498 3.20 2.62 16.90
CA GLU A 498 2.07 2.43 15.98
C GLU A 498 1.11 3.62 15.99
N ARG A 499 0.90 4.23 17.15
CA ARG A 499 0.12 5.47 17.27
C ARG A 499 0.76 6.60 16.47
N LEU A 500 2.09 6.75 16.56
CA LEU A 500 2.84 7.72 15.76
C LEU A 500 2.73 7.43 14.25
N LEU A 501 2.83 6.17 13.83
CA LEU A 501 2.67 5.78 12.43
C LEU A 501 1.25 6.05 11.91
N ARG A 502 0.22 5.78 12.73
CA ARG A 502 -1.18 6.09 12.42
C ARG A 502 -1.41 7.60 12.31
N GLN A 503 -0.86 8.38 13.25
CA GLN A 503 -0.91 9.84 13.20
C GLN A 503 -0.21 10.38 11.96
N LEU A 504 0.99 9.88 11.63
CA LEU A 504 1.72 10.24 10.41
C LEU A 504 0.88 9.94 9.16
N THR A 505 0.27 8.76 9.10
CA THR A 505 -0.61 8.36 7.99
C THR A 505 -1.80 9.31 7.87
N ALA A 506 -2.46 9.62 8.98
CA ALA A 506 -3.58 10.57 9.01
C ALA A 506 -3.15 11.98 8.60
N CYS A 507 -2.02 12.48 9.09
CA CYS A 507 -1.46 13.77 8.68
C CYS A 507 -1.15 13.81 7.18
N CYS A 508 -0.60 12.73 6.62
CA CYS A 508 -0.34 12.64 5.17
C CYS A 508 -1.65 12.65 4.37
N LEU A 509 -2.69 11.94 4.83
CA LEU A 509 -4.01 11.94 4.21
C LEU A 509 -4.67 13.33 4.25
N VAL A 510 -4.64 14.00 5.41
CA VAL A 510 -5.17 15.37 5.55
C VAL A 510 -4.41 16.34 4.66
N ARG A 511 -3.07 16.27 4.63
CA ARG A 511 -2.26 17.10 3.74
C ARG A 511 -2.63 16.89 2.27
N ARG A 512 -2.85 15.65 1.85
CA ARG A 512 -3.28 15.30 0.49
C ARG A 512 -4.69 15.81 0.19
N SER A 513 -5.63 15.69 1.14
CA SER A 513 -7.00 16.22 1.01
C SER A 513 -7.00 17.75 0.85
N LEU A 514 -6.18 18.47 1.61
CA LEU A 514 -5.98 19.92 1.46
C LEU A 514 -5.40 20.29 0.09
N ASN A 515 -4.70 19.37 -0.57
CA ASN A 515 -4.17 19.50 -1.92
C ASN A 515 -5.11 18.90 -3.00
N GLY A 516 -6.41 18.82 -2.74
CA GLY A 516 -7.40 18.31 -3.70
C GLY A 516 -7.27 16.82 -4.00
N ASP A 517 -6.84 16.04 -3.00
CA ASP A 517 -6.53 14.61 -3.09
C ASP A 517 -5.36 14.28 -4.05
N GLN A 518 -4.47 15.23 -4.31
CA GLN A 518 -3.32 15.08 -5.21
C GLN A 518 -1.99 14.93 -4.50
N GLY A 519 -1.10 14.14 -5.11
CA GLY A 519 0.23 13.83 -4.61
C GLY A 519 0.36 12.38 -4.14
N GLU A 520 1.60 12.00 -3.87
CA GLU A 520 1.94 10.65 -3.48
C GLU A 520 1.19 10.21 -2.22
N ALA A 521 0.53 9.05 -2.31
CA ALA A 521 -0.09 8.42 -1.16
C ALA A 521 0.99 7.85 -0.22
N PHE A 522 0.91 8.18 1.06
CA PHE A 522 1.82 7.62 2.06
C PHE A 522 1.57 6.12 2.20
N GLN A 523 2.59 5.32 1.89
CA GLN A 523 2.58 3.87 2.08
C GLN A 523 3.84 3.46 2.83
N LEU A 524 3.67 2.94 4.06
CA LEU A 524 4.77 2.60 4.94
C LEU A 524 5.75 1.59 4.30
N GLN A 525 5.23 0.60 3.57
CA GLN A 525 6.06 -0.39 2.87
C GLN A 525 6.96 0.25 1.80
N ARG A 526 6.44 1.19 1.00
CA ARG A 526 7.23 1.91 -0.01
C ARG A 526 8.37 2.70 0.63
N VAL A 527 8.12 3.32 1.80
CA VAL A 527 9.15 4.02 2.58
C VAL A 527 10.26 3.04 2.99
N PHE A 528 9.90 1.87 3.54
CA PHE A 528 10.89 0.87 3.94
C PHE A 528 11.72 0.36 2.76
N ASP A 529 11.12 0.07 1.62
CA ASP A 529 11.87 -0.44 0.47
C ASP A 529 12.76 0.64 -0.18
N SER A 530 12.34 1.91 -0.15
CA SER A 530 13.20 3.03 -0.57
C SER A 530 14.46 3.17 0.31
N SER A 531 14.34 2.96 1.63
CA SER A 531 15.47 3.08 2.56
C SER A 531 16.54 1.99 2.37
N LYS A 532 16.13 0.78 1.95
CA LYS A 532 17.05 -0.33 1.65
C LYS A 532 17.91 -0.03 0.43
N ASN A 533 17.35 0.61 -0.59
CA ASN A 533 18.08 0.95 -1.82
C ASN A 533 19.15 2.03 -1.58
N VAL A 534 18.91 2.97 -0.65
CA VAL A 534 19.92 3.96 -0.25
C VAL A 534 21.10 3.29 0.48
N SER A 535 20.81 2.32 1.35
CA SER A 535 21.85 1.58 2.09
C SER A 535 22.68 0.58 1.25
N ALA A 536 22.23 0.27 0.03
CA ALA A 536 22.94 -0.62 -0.88
C ALA A 536 24.00 0.11 -1.73
N ASN A 537 23.91 1.43 -1.83
CA ASN A 537 24.82 2.29 -2.59
C ASN A 537 25.80 3.09 -1.69
N ALA A 538 25.83 2.81 -0.38
CA ALA A 538 26.74 3.41 0.60
C ALA A 538 27.79 2.42 1.08
#